data_AF-A0A3C0AEY1-F1
#
_entry.id   AF-A0A3C0AEY1-F1
#
_cell.length_a   1.000
_cell.length_b   1.000
_cell.length_c   1.000
_cell.angle_alpha   90.00
_cell.angle_beta   90.00
_cell.angle_gamma   90.00
#
_symmetry.space_group_name_H-M   'P 1'
#
loop_
_entity.id
_entity.type
_entity.pdbx_description
1 polymer ?
#
loop_
_entity_poly.entity_id
_entity_poly.type
_entity_poly.pdbx_seq_one_letter_code
_entity_poly.pdbx_strand_id
1 'polypeptide(L)'
;ALQTAIPVYRCPSSIVPVVNNLRTDTSNNGYGALSYPAVSGHIASLTGTPVNTYQYKGSFFPRSSVRFRDFTDGTSNTILVGERAFQQTGSTITQPSSAIWVGGRVNGTGTTTGTITSTVGGLEQDATGVVSQATNINQKTTGSAPHRGFSSQHVGGCHFLLGDGTV
;
A
#
# COMPACT_ATOMS: atom_id res chain seq x y z
N ALA A 1 -3.72 -6.86 -19.95
CA ALA A 1 -4.39 -5.64 -19.42
C ALA A 1 -3.92 -5.28 -18.00
N LEU A 2 -3.90 -6.22 -17.04
CA LEU A 2 -3.51 -5.92 -15.64
C LEU A 2 -2.01 -5.60 -15.44
N GLN A 3 -1.19 -5.71 -16.48
CA GLN A 3 0.25 -5.41 -16.49
C GLN A 3 0.58 -4.07 -17.17
N THR A 4 -0.43 -3.33 -17.64
CA THR A 4 -0.23 -2.07 -18.35
C THR A 4 0.47 -1.04 -17.45
N ALA A 5 1.47 -0.35 -18.02
CA ALA A 5 2.08 0.80 -17.37
C ALA A 5 1.13 2.00 -17.42
N ILE A 6 0.82 2.58 -16.26
CA ILE A 6 0.12 3.85 -16.16
C ILE A 6 1.11 4.87 -15.59
N PRO A 7 1.70 5.76 -16.42
CA PRO A 7 2.79 6.63 -15.97
C PRO A 7 2.45 7.48 -14.74
N VAL A 8 1.23 8.01 -14.63
CA VAL A 8 0.78 8.83 -13.49
C VAL A 8 0.72 8.05 -12.16
N TYR A 9 0.65 6.72 -12.21
CA TYR A 9 0.65 5.87 -11.01
C TYR A 9 2.05 5.50 -10.53
N ARG A 10 3.09 5.96 -11.23
CA ARG A 10 4.47 5.58 -10.95
C ARG A 10 5.28 6.82 -10.61
N CYS A 11 6.06 6.71 -9.55
CA CYS A 11 7.02 7.75 -9.21
C CYS A 11 8.15 7.76 -10.25
N PRO A 12 8.50 8.91 -10.85
CA PRO A 12 9.55 8.99 -11.88
C PRO A 12 10.92 8.52 -11.39
N SER A 13 11.20 8.65 -10.09
CA SER A 13 12.45 8.18 -9.48
C SER A 13 12.36 6.75 -8.95
N SER A 14 11.21 6.08 -9.07
CA SER A 14 11.05 4.71 -8.60
C SER A 14 11.79 3.75 -9.51
N ILE A 15 12.53 2.83 -8.90
CA ILE A 15 13.19 1.73 -9.59
C ILE A 15 12.23 0.58 -9.94
N VAL A 16 10.93 0.71 -9.62
CA VAL A 16 9.96 -0.36 -9.86
C VAL A 16 9.89 -0.70 -11.35
N PRO A 17 9.98 -1.98 -11.75
CA PRO A 17 9.70 -2.38 -13.13
C PRO A 17 8.24 -2.05 -13.52
N VAL A 18 7.96 -2.00 -14.83
CA VAL A 18 6.58 -1.80 -15.33
C VAL A 18 5.63 -2.83 -14.73
N VAL A 19 6.06 -4.09 -14.76
CA VAL A 19 5.39 -5.20 -14.11
C VAL A 19 6.08 -5.47 -12.79
N ASN A 20 5.34 -5.29 -11.70
CA ASN A 20 5.75 -5.64 -10.35
C ASN A 20 5.75 -7.16 -10.19
N ASN A 21 6.94 -7.75 -10.32
CA ASN A 21 7.15 -9.19 -10.19
C ASN A 21 7.21 -9.69 -8.73
N LEU A 22 7.22 -8.78 -7.74
CA LEU A 22 7.17 -9.13 -6.32
C LEU A 22 5.74 -9.23 -5.79
N ARG A 23 4.77 -8.73 -6.56
CA ARG A 23 3.33 -8.85 -6.30
C ARG A 23 2.71 -9.73 -7.37
N THR A 24 2.61 -11.02 -7.08
CA THR A 24 2.03 -11.99 -8.00
C THR A 24 1.05 -12.93 -7.30
N ASP A 25 0.28 -13.65 -8.11
CA ASP A 25 -0.54 -14.81 -7.74
C ASP A 25 0.15 -16.13 -8.17
N THR A 26 -0.62 -17.23 -8.19
CA THR A 26 -0.18 -18.58 -8.57
C THR A 26 0.43 -18.68 -9.98
N SER A 27 0.16 -17.71 -10.87
CA SER A 27 0.68 -17.69 -12.22
C SER A 27 2.05 -17.00 -12.35
N ASN A 28 2.61 -16.44 -11.27
CA ASN A 28 3.91 -15.76 -11.21
C ASN A 28 4.12 -14.61 -12.24
N ASN A 29 3.06 -14.10 -12.84
CA ASN A 29 3.13 -13.10 -13.93
C ASN A 29 3.27 -11.65 -13.43
N GLY A 30 2.97 -11.38 -12.16
CA GLY A 30 2.96 -10.02 -11.61
C GLY A 30 1.84 -9.13 -12.15
N TYR A 31 1.80 -7.88 -11.66
CA TYR A 31 0.81 -6.87 -12.08
C TYR A 31 1.46 -5.53 -12.35
N GLY A 32 0.74 -4.62 -13.01
CA GLY A 32 1.23 -3.27 -13.27
C GLY A 32 1.49 -2.52 -11.97
N ALA A 33 2.65 -1.90 -11.85
CA ALA A 33 3.10 -1.25 -10.63
C ALA A 33 2.32 0.05 -10.30
N LEU A 34 2.14 0.29 -9.01
CA LEU A 34 1.64 1.53 -8.41
C LEU A 34 2.61 1.98 -7.31
N SER A 35 3.14 3.19 -7.41
CA SER A 35 3.99 3.80 -6.39
C SER A 35 3.18 4.59 -5.35
N TYR A 36 1.90 4.82 -5.62
CA TYR A 36 1.04 5.69 -4.84
C TYR A 36 -0.19 4.93 -4.31
N PRO A 37 -0.04 3.99 -3.36
CA PRO A 37 -1.18 3.33 -2.75
C PRO A 37 -2.10 4.31 -2.01
N ALA A 38 -3.40 4.08 -2.16
CA ALA A 38 -4.42 4.85 -1.45
C ALA A 38 -4.51 4.45 0.04
N VAL A 39 -4.94 5.35 0.93
CA VAL A 39 -4.99 5.08 2.37
C VAL A 39 -6.25 4.30 2.76
N SER A 40 -6.09 3.08 3.28
CA SER A 40 -7.19 2.29 3.81
C SER A 40 -7.45 2.49 5.30
N GLY A 41 -6.52 3.13 6.02
CA GLY A 41 -6.61 3.32 7.47
C GLY A 41 -6.15 2.07 8.24
N HIS A 42 -6.64 1.93 9.48
CA HIS A 42 -6.17 0.89 10.39
C HIS A 42 -6.70 -0.52 10.05
N ILE A 43 -5.82 -1.54 10.08
CA ILE A 43 -6.18 -2.93 9.71
C ILE A 43 -6.70 -3.79 10.86
N ALA A 44 -6.37 -3.45 12.10
CA ALA A 44 -6.88 -4.19 13.25
C ALA A 44 -8.18 -3.54 13.76
N SER A 45 -9.13 -4.38 14.14
CA SER A 45 -10.18 -4.00 15.07
C SER A 45 -9.54 -3.86 16.46
N LEU A 46 -9.08 -2.65 16.81
CA LEU A 46 -8.51 -2.43 18.14
C LEU A 46 -9.65 -2.52 19.16
N THR A 47 -9.50 -3.40 20.13
CA THR A 47 -10.47 -3.60 21.22
C THR A 47 -10.01 -2.80 22.43
N GLY A 48 -10.78 -1.79 22.86
CA GLY A 48 -10.49 -0.94 24.02
C GLY A 48 -11.60 0.07 24.27
N THR A 49 -11.69 0.63 25.48
CA THR A 49 -12.73 1.61 25.87
C THR A 49 -12.11 3.00 26.09
N PRO A 50 -12.64 4.06 25.46
CA PRO A 50 -13.75 4.05 24.52
C PRO A 50 -13.38 3.34 23.22
N VAL A 51 -14.30 2.54 22.67
CA VAL A 51 -14.14 1.88 21.37
C VAL A 51 -14.19 2.99 20.32
N ASN A 52 -13.03 3.47 19.91
CA ASN A 52 -12.88 4.48 18.87
C ASN A 52 -12.45 3.89 17.51
N THR A 53 -12.35 2.56 17.42
CA THR A 53 -11.79 1.88 16.26
C THR A 53 -12.86 1.35 15.32
N TYR A 54 -12.75 1.73 14.06
CA TYR A 54 -13.33 0.97 12.97
C TYR A 54 -12.19 0.60 12.03
N GLN A 55 -11.99 -0.70 11.85
CA GLN A 55 -11.16 -1.23 10.80
C GLN A 55 -11.54 -0.56 9.47
N TYR A 56 -10.55 -0.16 8.69
CA TYR A 56 -10.76 0.47 7.38
C TYR A 56 -11.57 1.79 7.39
N LYS A 57 -11.07 2.83 8.07
CA LYS A 57 -11.61 4.21 8.04
C LYS A 57 -10.79 5.18 7.18
N GLY A 58 -9.89 4.68 6.34
CA GLY A 58 -9.18 5.52 5.41
C GLY A 58 -10.07 6.01 4.27
N SER A 59 -9.48 6.81 3.39
CA SER A 59 -10.14 7.39 2.22
C SER A 59 -10.53 6.35 1.17
N PHE A 60 -9.81 5.22 1.11
CA PHE A 60 -10.06 4.14 0.15
C PHE A 60 -9.88 2.78 0.77
N PHE A 61 -10.95 1.99 0.83
CA PHE A 61 -10.90 0.63 1.32
C PHE A 61 -11.90 -0.29 0.60
N PRO A 62 -11.74 -1.62 0.72
CA PRO A 62 -12.56 -2.56 -0.02
C PRO A 62 -14.05 -2.41 0.31
N ARG A 63 -14.90 -2.44 -0.72
CA ARG A 63 -16.37 -2.32 -0.59
C ARG A 63 -16.81 -1.03 0.14
N SER A 64 -15.99 0.01 0.06
CA SER A 64 -16.32 1.33 0.60
C SER A 64 -17.11 2.17 -0.40
N SER A 65 -17.89 3.10 0.12
CA SER A 65 -18.59 4.12 -0.65
C SER A 65 -18.41 5.49 0.01
N VAL A 66 -17.15 5.86 0.29
CA VAL A 66 -16.78 7.13 0.93
C VAL A 66 -17.17 8.30 0.01
N ARG A 67 -17.83 9.31 0.57
CA ARG A 67 -18.29 10.52 -0.14
C ARG A 67 -17.60 11.75 0.44
N PHE A 68 -17.58 12.85 -0.31
CA PHE A 68 -17.01 14.13 0.16
C PHE A 68 -17.52 14.60 1.52
N ARG A 69 -18.80 14.38 1.82
CA ARG A 69 -19.40 14.73 3.12
C ARG A 69 -18.89 13.89 4.29
N ASP A 70 -18.30 12.73 4.01
CA ASP A 70 -17.81 11.80 5.04
C ASP A 70 -16.42 12.22 5.56
N PHE A 71 -15.77 13.20 4.92
CA PHE A 71 -14.54 13.86 5.37
C PHE A 71 -14.88 14.97 6.38
N THR A 72 -15.12 14.61 7.63
CA THR A 72 -15.63 15.53 8.67
C THR A 72 -14.64 16.60 9.11
N ASP A 73 -13.35 16.36 8.93
CA ASP A 73 -12.25 17.31 9.16
C ASP A 73 -11.86 18.11 7.91
N GLY A 74 -12.54 17.86 6.78
CA GLY A 74 -12.31 18.50 5.48
C GLY A 74 -11.25 17.79 4.63
N THR A 75 -11.44 17.78 3.32
CA THR A 75 -10.54 17.08 2.38
C THR A 75 -9.11 17.61 2.40
N SER A 76 -8.91 18.90 2.69
CA SER A 76 -7.59 19.52 2.88
C SER A 76 -6.84 19.01 4.11
N ASN A 77 -7.50 18.34 5.05
CA ASN A 77 -6.87 17.76 6.24
C ASN A 77 -6.78 16.23 6.19
N THR A 78 -7.24 15.62 5.10
CA THR A 78 -7.27 14.16 4.96
C THR A 78 -6.29 13.67 3.91
N ILE A 79 -5.42 12.74 4.31
CA ILE A 79 -4.52 12.04 3.39
C ILE A 79 -5.31 11.02 2.57
N LEU A 80 -5.21 11.11 1.24
CA LEU A 80 -5.84 10.20 0.30
C LEU A 80 -4.90 9.09 -0.17
N VAL A 81 -3.67 9.48 -0.51
CA VAL A 81 -2.69 8.62 -1.18
C VAL A 81 -1.31 8.94 -0.62
N GLY A 82 -0.47 7.92 -0.47
CA GLY A 82 0.92 8.10 -0.04
C GLY A 82 1.89 7.31 -0.90
N GLU A 83 3.18 7.60 -0.76
CA GLU A 83 4.21 6.86 -1.47
C GLU A 83 4.45 5.46 -0.89
N ARG A 84 4.74 4.50 -1.77
CA ARG A 84 5.34 3.20 -1.44
C ARG A 84 6.46 2.87 -2.41
N ALA A 85 7.66 2.71 -1.86
CA ALA A 85 8.83 2.29 -2.61
C ALA A 85 8.72 0.83 -3.06
N PHE A 86 9.42 0.48 -4.13
CA PHE A 86 9.59 -0.92 -4.53
C PHE A 86 10.58 -1.65 -3.63
N GLN A 87 11.67 -0.97 -3.30
CA GLN A 87 12.75 -1.49 -2.48
C GLN A 87 13.18 -0.42 -1.48
N GLN A 88 13.62 -0.84 -0.30
CA GLN A 88 14.30 0.03 0.65
C GLN A 88 15.81 0.02 0.43
N THR A 89 16.43 1.16 0.70
CA THR A 89 17.89 1.27 0.74
C THR A 89 18.44 0.63 2.02
N GLY A 90 19.51 -0.17 1.88
CA GLY A 90 20.21 -0.85 2.99
C GLY A 90 20.00 -2.38 3.00
N SER A 91 20.57 -3.05 4.01
CA SER A 91 20.44 -4.50 4.19
C SER A 91 19.10 -4.84 4.83
N THR A 92 18.05 -5.00 4.02
CA THR A 92 16.70 -5.33 4.51
C THR A 92 16.23 -6.68 3.98
N ILE A 93 15.74 -7.52 4.89
CA ILE A 93 15.31 -8.90 4.61
C ILE A 93 13.90 -8.93 3.98
N THR A 94 13.06 -7.89 4.19
CA THR A 94 11.70 -7.77 3.63
C THR A 94 11.51 -6.44 2.91
N GLN A 95 11.19 -6.47 1.62
CA GLN A 95 11.05 -5.27 0.78
C GLN A 95 9.61 -4.73 0.76
N PRO A 96 9.40 -3.39 0.69
CA PRO A 96 8.08 -2.78 0.64
C PRO A 96 7.28 -3.16 -0.60
N SER A 97 7.96 -3.56 -1.69
CA SER A 97 7.35 -4.22 -2.86
C SER A 97 6.09 -3.49 -3.32
N SER A 98 6.27 -2.29 -3.90
CA SER A 98 5.32 -1.37 -4.55
C SER A 98 3.88 -1.90 -4.69
N ALA A 99 2.89 -1.03 -4.60
CA ALA A 99 1.51 -1.42 -4.85
C ALA A 99 1.26 -1.90 -6.30
N ILE A 100 0.04 -2.38 -6.57
CA ILE A 100 -0.46 -2.70 -7.92
C ILE A 100 -1.61 -1.75 -8.27
N TRP A 101 -1.74 -1.33 -9.53
CA TRP A 101 -2.70 -0.26 -9.85
C TRP A 101 -4.16 -0.72 -9.96
N VAL A 102 -4.41 -2.02 -10.14
CA VAL A 102 -5.77 -2.54 -10.28
C VAL A 102 -5.89 -3.96 -9.77
N GLY A 103 -7.10 -4.25 -9.29
CA GLY A 103 -7.53 -5.58 -8.92
C GLY A 103 -7.11 -5.95 -7.50
N GLY A 104 -7.17 -7.24 -7.25
CA GLY A 104 -6.59 -7.87 -6.07
C GLY A 104 -5.92 -9.15 -6.52
N ARG A 105 -5.00 -9.63 -5.71
CA ARG A 105 -4.31 -10.89 -5.96
C ARG A 105 -4.73 -11.91 -4.91
N VAL A 106 -4.73 -13.19 -5.26
CA VAL A 106 -4.79 -14.23 -4.23
C VAL A 106 -3.40 -14.33 -3.60
N ASN A 107 -3.35 -14.45 -2.27
CA ASN A 107 -2.14 -14.89 -1.59
C ASN A 107 -1.80 -16.32 -2.03
N GLY A 108 -1.05 -16.44 -3.13
CA GLY A 108 -0.44 -17.69 -3.58
C GLY A 108 1.01 -17.74 -3.13
N THR A 109 1.50 -18.94 -2.82
CA THR A 109 2.93 -19.20 -2.63
C THR A 109 3.65 -18.95 -3.95
N GLY A 110 4.06 -17.71 -4.21
CA GLY A 110 4.99 -17.44 -5.28
C GLY A 110 6.24 -18.28 -5.03
N THR A 111 6.62 -19.10 -6.00
CA THR A 111 7.84 -19.92 -5.95
C THR A 111 9.10 -19.09 -6.18
N THR A 112 8.95 -17.83 -6.59
CA THR A 112 10.03 -16.88 -6.83
C THR A 112 10.50 -16.23 -5.53
N THR A 113 11.81 -16.29 -5.28
CA THR A 113 12.46 -15.60 -4.15
C THR A 113 12.06 -14.12 -4.10
N GLY A 114 11.60 -13.66 -2.93
CA GLY A 114 11.18 -12.26 -2.73
C GLY A 114 9.71 -11.96 -3.02
N THR A 115 8.93 -12.94 -3.48
CA THR A 115 7.47 -12.75 -3.63
C THR A 115 6.83 -12.48 -2.27
N ILE A 116 5.99 -11.45 -2.21
CA ILE A 116 5.20 -11.17 -1.01
C ILE A 116 4.10 -12.23 -0.88
N THR A 117 4.26 -13.12 0.09
CA THR A 117 3.20 -14.02 0.52
C THR A 117 2.64 -13.51 1.85
N SER A 118 1.32 -13.59 2.02
CA SER A 118 0.69 -13.35 3.30
C SER A 118 0.06 -14.64 3.79
N THR A 119 0.30 -14.94 5.07
CA THR A 119 -0.23 -16.11 5.77
C THR A 119 -1.74 -16.01 6.00
N VAL A 120 -2.33 -14.84 5.75
CA VAL A 120 -3.78 -14.65 5.77
C VAL A 120 -4.31 -15.05 4.39
N GLY A 121 -4.72 -16.31 4.24
CA GLY A 121 -5.29 -16.80 2.98
C GLY A 121 -6.45 -15.91 2.50
N GLY A 122 -6.52 -15.67 1.18
CA GLY A 122 -7.60 -14.89 0.57
C GLY A 122 -7.14 -13.91 -0.52
N LEU A 123 -8.09 -13.08 -0.97
CA LEU A 123 -7.86 -11.97 -1.90
C LEU A 123 -7.28 -10.78 -1.13
N GLU A 124 -6.07 -10.34 -1.50
CA GLU A 124 -5.47 -9.10 -1.00
C GLU A 124 -5.67 -7.94 -1.98
N GLN A 125 -6.05 -6.80 -1.43
CA GLN A 125 -6.02 -5.53 -2.14
C GLN A 125 -4.66 -4.89 -1.94
N ASP A 126 -3.92 -4.79 -3.04
CA ASP A 126 -2.57 -4.22 -3.05
C ASP A 126 -2.50 -2.85 -3.70
N ALA A 127 -3.65 -2.25 -4.03
CA ALA A 127 -3.76 -0.86 -4.44
C ALA A 127 -3.77 0.11 -3.24
N THR A 128 -3.86 -0.40 -2.01
CA THR A 128 -3.98 0.40 -0.78
C THR A 128 -2.81 0.23 0.17
N GLY A 129 -2.67 1.18 1.09
CA GLY A 129 -1.73 1.17 2.20
C GLY A 129 -2.42 1.33 3.54
N VAL A 130 -1.86 0.63 4.51
CA VAL A 130 -2.45 0.43 5.82
C VAL A 130 -1.64 1.17 6.87
N VAL A 131 -2.34 1.65 7.89
CA VAL A 131 -1.73 2.35 9.02
C VAL A 131 -1.82 1.43 10.24
N SER A 132 -0.70 1.12 10.86
CA SER A 132 -0.62 0.29 12.07
C SER A 132 0.78 0.40 12.66
N GLN A 133 0.96 -0.09 13.88
CA GLN A 133 2.29 -0.25 14.49
C GLN A 133 3.27 -1.10 13.65
N ALA A 134 2.74 -2.00 12.81
CA ALA A 134 3.55 -2.86 11.94
C ALA A 134 3.84 -2.24 10.56
N THR A 135 3.35 -1.03 10.31
CA THR A 135 3.42 -0.36 9.00
C THR A 135 3.78 1.13 9.13
N ASN A 136 4.66 1.43 10.08
CA ASN A 136 5.27 2.75 10.19
C ASN A 136 5.92 3.18 8.86
N ILE A 137 6.02 4.50 8.66
CA ILE A 137 6.68 5.06 7.48
C ILE A 137 8.12 4.51 7.42
N ASN A 138 8.49 3.97 6.26
CA ASN A 138 9.81 3.37 6.02
C ASN A 138 10.16 2.22 6.99
N GLN A 139 9.17 1.50 7.52
CA GLN A 139 9.39 0.33 8.39
C GLN A 139 10.25 -0.73 7.69
N LYS A 140 11.29 -1.26 8.36
CA LYS A 140 12.26 -2.21 7.77
C LYS A 140 12.35 -3.56 8.51
N THR A 141 11.63 -3.70 9.62
CA THR A 141 11.82 -4.80 10.57
C THR A 141 11.20 -6.12 10.10
N THR A 142 11.92 -7.23 10.35
CA THR A 142 11.40 -8.58 10.19
C THR A 142 10.22 -8.82 11.15
N GLY A 143 9.21 -9.59 10.72
CA GLY A 143 7.97 -9.80 11.48
C GLY A 143 6.96 -8.64 11.42
N SER A 144 7.32 -7.51 10.80
CA SER A 144 6.38 -6.45 10.43
C SER A 144 5.84 -6.67 9.00
N ALA A 145 4.84 -5.88 8.59
CA ALA A 145 4.26 -5.95 7.25
C ALA A 145 4.65 -4.71 6.40
N PRO A 146 5.96 -4.41 6.22
CA PRO A 146 6.38 -3.16 5.58
C PRO A 146 5.86 -3.03 4.14
N HIS A 147 5.56 -4.16 3.49
CA HIS A 147 4.93 -4.20 2.18
C HIS A 147 3.50 -3.63 2.15
N ARG A 148 2.85 -3.45 3.29
CA ARG A 148 1.50 -2.85 3.39
C ARG A 148 1.55 -1.38 3.81
N GLY A 149 2.69 -0.90 4.29
CA GLY A 149 2.86 0.48 4.78
C GLY A 149 3.22 1.48 3.69
N PHE A 150 3.50 2.70 4.11
CA PHE A 150 4.02 3.76 3.24
C PHE A 150 5.54 3.83 3.35
N SER A 151 6.20 4.08 2.24
CA SER A 151 7.66 4.19 2.17
C SER A 151 8.12 4.97 0.94
N SER A 152 9.27 5.61 1.03
CA SER A 152 9.86 6.34 -0.08
C SER A 152 11.37 6.28 -0.02
N GLN A 153 12.01 6.40 -1.19
CA GLN A 153 13.45 6.56 -1.31
C GLN A 153 13.87 8.03 -1.42
N HIS A 154 12.92 8.96 -1.41
CA HIS A 154 13.22 10.39 -1.42
C HIS A 154 13.88 10.82 -0.12
N VAL A 155 14.77 11.81 -0.23
CA VAL A 155 15.34 12.49 0.93
C VAL A 155 14.22 13.24 1.64
N GLY A 156 14.11 13.09 2.96
CA GLY A 156 13.06 13.75 3.76
C GLY A 156 11.84 12.86 4.06
N GLY A 157 11.69 11.71 3.42
CA GLY A 157 10.63 10.74 3.73
C GLY A 157 9.62 10.58 2.60
N CYS A 158 8.38 10.24 2.96
CA CYS A 158 7.30 10.03 2.01
C CYS A 158 6.50 11.31 1.77
N HIS A 159 6.11 11.51 0.51
CA HIS A 159 5.07 12.47 0.16
C HIS A 159 3.66 11.86 0.29
N PHE A 160 2.68 12.70 0.57
CA PHE A 160 1.29 12.31 0.78
C PHE A 160 0.35 13.31 0.12
N LEU A 161 -0.54 12.82 -0.75
CA LEU A 161 -1.57 13.64 -1.40
C LEU A 161 -2.76 13.82 -0.46
N LEU A 162 -3.12 15.07 -0.20
CA LEU A 162 -4.33 15.46 0.50
C LEU A 162 -5.54 15.53 -0.44
N GLY A 163 -6.74 15.52 0.13
CA GLY A 163 -7.98 15.45 -0.65
C GLY A 163 -8.34 16.70 -1.45
N ASP A 164 -7.64 17.80 -1.22
CA ASP A 164 -7.72 19.02 -2.04
C ASP A 164 -6.66 19.09 -3.16
N GLY A 165 -5.83 18.05 -3.30
CA GLY A 165 -4.80 17.96 -4.34
C GLY A 165 -3.41 18.46 -3.95
N THR A 166 -3.20 18.91 -2.71
CA THR A 166 -1.88 19.32 -2.21
C THR A 166 -1.05 18.12 -1.73
N VAL A 167 0.27 18.29 -1.70
CA VAL A 167 1.27 17.25 -1.33
C VAL A 167 2.24 17.80 -0.29
#